data_AF-A0A089MKE4-F1
#
_entry.id   AF-A0A089MKE4-F1
#
_cell.length_a   1.000
_cell.length_b   1.000
_cell.length_c   1.000
_cell.angle_alpha   90.00
_cell.angle_beta   90.00
_cell.angle_gamma   90.00
#
_symmetry.space_group_name_H-M   'P 1'
#
loop_
_entity.id
_entity.type
_entity.pdbx_description
1 polymer ?
#
loop_
_entity_poly.entity_id
_entity_poly.type
_entity_poly.pdbx_seq_one_letter_code
_entity_poly.pdbx_strand_id
1 'polypeptide(L)'
;MAEIQTAKTYYLGVHPRRLDPVSLEFSSFGVLWYEEGKQRYVVGYGFGTDQIETLYHFCRSSAYFTCSNEQILDDIYTSIRNKQQEQDWRTRRRLAFWTAFREPWKSMHSGWYVFRSRNSFPLHLSVVRKTKFSIWLEHSAVCESEAQLTGYLDRAKQTHHLISIVPMEIQEGILYE
;
A
#
# COMPACT_ATOMS: atom_id res chain seq x y z
N MET A 1 27.99 15.57 29.29
CA MET A 1 26.63 15.98 29.68
C MET A 1 25.69 14.87 29.25
N ALA A 2 25.12 14.13 30.21
CA ALA A 2 24.16 13.09 29.90
C ALA A 2 22.85 13.78 29.47
N GLU A 3 22.39 13.52 28.24
CA GLU A 3 21.04 13.88 27.84
C GLU A 3 20.07 13.20 28.81
N ILE A 4 19.32 14.02 29.55
CA ILE A 4 18.15 13.54 30.29
C ILE A 4 17.20 13.04 29.20
N GLN A 5 17.15 11.73 29.02
CA GLN A 5 16.18 11.09 28.14
C GLN A 5 14.81 11.39 28.74
N THR A 6 14.17 12.47 28.28
CA THR A 6 12.81 12.81 28.67
C THR A 6 11.93 11.63 28.29
N ALA A 7 11.18 11.10 29.26
CA ALA A 7 10.28 9.99 29.01
C ALA A 7 9.30 10.40 27.89
N LYS A 8 9.35 9.67 26.78
CA LYS A 8 8.46 9.91 25.64
C LYS A 8 7.04 9.54 26.05
N THR A 9 6.11 10.47 25.84
CA THR A 9 4.68 10.18 25.98
C THR A 9 4.19 9.56 24.68
N TYR A 10 3.74 8.31 24.77
CA TYR A 10 3.15 7.61 23.64
C TYR A 10 1.64 7.80 23.60
N TYR A 11 1.08 7.73 22.40
CA TYR A 11 -0.34 7.79 22.13
C TYR A 11 -0.73 6.58 21.29
N LEU A 12 -1.79 5.90 21.71
CA LEU A 12 -2.39 4.80 20.98
C LEU A 12 -3.79 5.20 20.56
N GLY A 13 -4.11 5.07 19.28
CA GLY A 13 -5.44 5.36 18.78
C GLY A 13 -5.92 4.31 17.80
N VAL A 14 -7.23 4.15 17.75
CA VAL A 14 -7.90 3.17 16.90
C VAL A 14 -9.02 3.87 16.14
N HIS A 15 -8.97 3.80 14.82
CA HIS A 15 -10.00 4.33 13.93
C HIS A 15 -10.78 3.16 13.29
N PRO A 16 -12.11 3.09 13.42
CA PRO A 16 -12.89 2.06 12.77
C PRO A 16 -12.99 2.30 11.26
N ARG A 17 -13.18 1.23 10.46
CA ARG A 17 -13.55 1.34 9.03
C ARG A 17 -12.55 2.13 8.16
N ARG A 18 -11.27 1.77 8.25
CA ARG A 18 -10.23 2.22 7.31
C ARG A 18 -9.86 1.07 6.38
N LEU A 19 -9.53 1.39 5.14
CA LEU A 19 -9.16 0.39 4.15
C LEU A 19 -7.82 -0.25 4.54
N ASP A 20 -7.84 -1.56 4.74
CA ASP A 20 -6.61 -2.34 4.78
C ASP A 20 -6.13 -2.57 3.34
N PRO A 21 -4.96 -2.04 2.95
CA PRO A 21 -4.48 -2.15 1.59
C PRO A 21 -4.09 -3.56 1.18
N VAL A 22 -3.95 -4.51 2.11
CA VAL A 22 -3.56 -5.90 1.80
C VAL A 22 -4.80 -6.76 1.52
N SER A 23 -5.77 -6.76 2.43
CA SER A 23 -7.03 -7.50 2.24
C SER A 23 -7.99 -6.79 1.29
N LEU A 24 -7.79 -5.48 1.07
CA LEU A 24 -8.71 -4.58 0.39
C LEU A 24 -10.11 -4.53 1.05
N GLU A 25 -10.18 -4.77 2.35
CA GLU A 25 -11.40 -4.70 3.15
C GLU A 25 -11.32 -3.57 4.18
N PHE A 26 -12.48 -3.06 4.59
CA PHE A 26 -12.54 -2.05 5.65
C PHE A 26 -12.43 -2.72 7.01
N SER A 27 -11.41 -2.33 7.76
CA SER A 27 -11.11 -2.89 9.08
C SER A 27 -10.80 -1.78 10.09
N SER A 28 -10.54 -2.16 11.34
CA SER A 28 -10.02 -1.24 12.35
C SER A 28 -8.56 -0.93 12.05
N PHE A 29 -8.20 0.35 12.05
CA PHE A 29 -6.82 0.82 11.94
C PHE A 29 -6.33 1.27 13.31
N GLY A 30 -5.28 0.64 13.82
CA GLY A 30 -4.59 1.05 15.03
C GLY A 30 -3.27 1.72 14.72
N VAL A 31 -2.89 2.72 15.51
CA VAL A 31 -1.59 3.38 15.39
C VAL A 31 -1.06 3.82 16.74
N LEU A 32 0.23 3.59 16.93
CA LEU A 32 1.04 4.02 18.06
C LEU A 32 2.02 5.09 17.58
N TRP A 33 2.04 6.24 18.26
CA TRP A 33 2.94 7.32 17.95
C TRP A 33 3.41 8.05 19.21
N TYR A 34 4.40 8.93 19.06
CA TYR A 34 4.73 9.94 20.05
C TYR A 34 4.90 11.29 19.36
N GLU A 35 4.91 12.35 20.15
CA GLU A 35 5.12 13.72 19.66
C GLU A 35 6.41 14.29 20.28
N GLU A 36 7.21 14.94 19.45
CA GLU A 36 8.43 15.63 19.85
C GLU A 36 8.47 17.00 19.16
N GLY A 37 8.39 18.06 19.96
CA GLY A 37 8.16 19.41 19.44
C GLY A 37 6.82 19.52 18.71
N LYS A 38 6.87 19.91 17.42
CA LYS A 38 5.69 20.00 16.54
C LYS A 38 5.57 18.81 15.58
N GLN A 39 6.38 17.76 15.76
CA GLN A 39 6.42 16.61 14.88
C GLN A 39 5.83 15.37 15.55
N ARG A 40 5.20 14.53 14.72
CA ARG A 40 4.60 13.26 15.12
C ARG A 40 5.39 12.10 14.51
N TYR A 41 5.73 11.12 15.33
CA TYR A 41 6.53 9.97 14.94
C TYR A 41 5.73 8.70 15.16
N VAL A 42 5.36 8.03 14.07
CA VAL A 42 4.67 6.74 14.10
C VAL A 42 5.67 5.64 14.46
N VAL A 43 5.40 4.92 15.54
CA VAL A 43 6.21 3.79 16.02
C VAL A 43 5.76 2.50 15.35
N GLY A 44 4.45 2.31 15.24
CA GLY A 44 3.84 1.15 14.63
C GLY A 44 2.38 1.43 14.30
N TYR A 45 1.87 0.75 13.28
CA TYR A 45 0.46 0.78 12.93
C TYR A 45 0.05 -0.60 12.41
N GLY A 46 -1.25 -0.85 12.37
CA GLY A 46 -1.76 -2.09 11.86
C GLY A 46 -3.26 -2.08 11.62
N PHE A 47 -3.71 -3.09 10.89
CA PHE A 47 -5.11 -3.31 10.55
C PHE A 47 -5.64 -4.60 11.20
N GLY A 48 -6.89 -4.56 11.65
CA GLY A 48 -7.54 -5.68 12.30
C GLY A 48 -7.11 -5.91 13.75
N THR A 49 -7.83 -6.79 14.42
CA THR A 49 -7.70 -7.04 15.87
C THR A 49 -6.30 -7.50 16.25
N ASP A 50 -5.73 -8.48 15.55
CA ASP A 50 -4.44 -9.09 15.91
C ASP A 50 -3.26 -8.09 15.89
N GLN A 51 -3.23 -7.22 14.87
CA GLN A 51 -2.18 -6.20 14.78
C GLN A 51 -2.39 -5.10 15.83
N ILE A 52 -3.65 -4.75 16.14
CA ILE A 52 -3.97 -3.81 17.21
C ILE A 52 -3.57 -4.36 18.58
N GLU A 53 -3.82 -5.65 18.86
CA GLU A 53 -3.37 -6.33 20.07
C GLU A 53 -1.85 -6.28 20.22
N THR A 54 -1.12 -6.45 19.11
CA THR A 54 0.34 -6.31 19.10
C THR A 54 0.78 -4.91 19.53
N LEU A 55 0.08 -3.85 19.09
CA LEU A 55 0.36 -2.48 19.54
C LEU A 55 0.05 -2.31 21.04
N TYR A 56 -1.04 -2.88 21.54
CA TYR A 56 -1.35 -2.89 22.97
C TYR A 56 -0.28 -3.60 23.80
N HIS A 57 0.28 -4.71 23.31
CA HIS A 57 1.36 -5.42 23.99
C HIS A 57 2.61 -4.55 24.16
N PHE A 58 2.99 -3.79 23.14
CA PHE A 58 4.09 -2.83 23.22
C PHE A 58 3.81 -1.73 24.27
N CYS A 59 2.57 -1.27 24.33
CA CYS A 59 2.14 -0.23 25.27
C CYS A 59 2.18 -0.69 26.74
N ARG A 60 2.21 -2.00 27.05
CA ARG A 60 2.28 -2.49 28.44
C ARG A 60 3.59 -2.15 29.15
N SER A 61 4.67 -1.89 28.39
CA SER A 61 5.99 -1.53 28.93
C SER A 61 6.27 -0.03 28.93
N SER A 62 5.30 0.83 28.61
CA SER A 62 5.51 2.27 28.47
C SER A 62 4.29 3.08 28.90
N ALA A 63 4.49 4.31 29.37
CA ALA A 63 3.38 5.22 29.62
C ALA A 63 2.75 5.64 28.28
N TYR A 64 1.46 5.39 28.12
CA TYR A 64 0.72 5.77 26.92
C TYR A 64 -0.66 6.34 27.26
N PHE A 65 -1.17 7.17 26.36
CA PHE A 65 -2.55 7.67 26.39
C PHE A 65 -3.35 7.09 25.23
N THR A 66 -4.60 6.73 25.48
CA THR A 66 -5.54 6.43 24.41
C THR A 66 -6.03 7.72 23.77
N CYS A 67 -5.96 7.83 22.45
CA CYS A 67 -6.44 8.96 21.68
C CYS A 67 -7.58 8.52 20.76
N SER A 68 -8.73 9.19 20.88
CA SER A 68 -9.93 8.96 20.07
C SER A 68 -10.25 10.14 19.15
N ASN A 69 -9.30 11.06 18.94
CA ASN A 69 -9.49 12.19 18.05
C ASN A 69 -9.43 11.72 16.60
N GLU A 70 -10.59 11.61 15.96
CA GLU A 70 -10.73 11.10 14.59
C GLU A 70 -9.89 11.88 13.58
N GLN A 71 -9.83 13.22 13.68
CA GLN A 71 -9.03 14.04 12.76
C GLN A 71 -7.54 13.68 12.83
N ILE A 72 -7.00 13.50 14.03
CA ILE A 72 -5.59 13.13 14.21
C ILE A 72 -5.33 11.76 13.59
N LEU A 73 -6.23 10.79 13.81
CA LEU A 73 -6.09 9.44 13.28
C LEU A 73 -6.21 9.43 11.75
N ASP A 74 -7.07 10.26 11.18
CA ASP A 74 -7.24 10.42 9.74
C ASP A 74 -6.04 11.07 9.08
N ASP A 75 -5.45 12.08 9.71
CA ASP A 75 -4.22 12.70 9.25
C ASP A 75 -3.07 11.69 9.23
N ILE A 76 -2.95 10.87 10.29
CA ILE A 76 -1.93 9.82 10.39
C ILE A 76 -2.16 8.75 9.32
N TYR A 77 -3.37 8.21 9.21
CA TYR A 77 -3.73 7.21 8.21
C TYR A 77 -3.44 7.72 6.79
N THR A 78 -3.89 8.94 6.47
CA THR A 78 -3.66 9.57 5.17
C THR A 78 -2.17 9.76 4.88
N SER A 79 -1.39 10.19 5.87
CA SER A 79 0.07 10.32 5.73
C SER A 79 0.74 8.97 5.41
N ILE A 80 0.33 7.90 6.10
CA ILE A 80 0.83 6.55 5.85
C ILE A 80 0.44 6.08 4.45
N ARG A 81 -0.83 6.22 4.06
CA ARG A 81 -1.33 5.82 2.74
C ARG A 81 -0.64 6.56 1.61
N ASN A 82 -0.41 7.86 1.73
CA ASN A 82 0.32 8.65 0.75
C ASN A 82 1.77 8.15 0.57
N LYS A 83 2.45 7.82 1.67
CA LYS A 83 3.81 7.25 1.62
C LYS A 83 3.82 5.86 0.99
N GLN A 84 2.87 5.01 1.34
CA GLN A 84 2.71 3.68 0.75
C GLN A 84 2.44 3.78 -0.76
N GLN A 85 1.52 4.63 -1.20
CA GLN A 85 1.23 4.83 -2.63
C GLN A 85 2.45 5.33 -3.41
N GLU A 86 3.24 6.23 -2.85
CA GLU A 86 4.46 6.71 -3.51
C GLU A 86 5.56 5.63 -3.52
N GLN A 87 5.65 4.80 -2.48
CA GLN A 87 6.54 3.64 -2.46
C GLN A 87 6.12 2.58 -3.49
N ASP A 88 4.84 2.24 -3.56
CA ASP A 88 4.27 1.30 -4.54
C ASP A 88 4.48 1.81 -5.97
N TRP A 89 4.36 3.13 -6.18
CA TRP A 89 4.68 3.76 -7.47
C TRP A 89 6.15 3.59 -7.85
N ARG A 90 7.08 3.74 -6.90
CA ARG A 90 8.52 3.69 -7.17
C ARG A 90 9.08 2.27 -7.27
N THR A 91 8.42 1.31 -6.64
CA THR A 91 8.93 -0.06 -6.52
C THR A 91 8.80 -0.78 -7.86
N ARG A 92 9.94 -0.95 -8.52
CA ARG A 92 10.05 -1.74 -9.75
C ARG A 92 10.63 -3.10 -9.44
N ARG A 93 9.95 -4.17 -9.85
CA ARG A 93 10.40 -5.54 -9.64
C ARG A 93 10.41 -6.29 -10.96
N ARG A 94 11.56 -6.86 -11.30
CA ARG A 94 11.62 -7.90 -12.34
C ARG A 94 11.11 -9.21 -11.75
N LEU A 95 10.14 -9.83 -12.40
CA LEU A 95 9.70 -11.18 -12.03
C LEU A 95 10.80 -12.19 -12.36
N ALA A 96 10.69 -13.39 -11.80
CA ALA A 96 11.62 -14.48 -12.10
C ALA A 96 11.71 -14.68 -13.63
N PHE A 97 12.92 -14.92 -14.14
CA PHE A 97 13.17 -15.06 -15.57
C PHE A 97 12.24 -16.09 -16.23
N TRP A 98 12.02 -17.22 -15.55
CA TRP A 98 11.15 -18.30 -16.01
C TRP A 98 9.69 -17.88 -16.19
N THR A 99 9.23 -16.82 -15.52
CA THR A 99 7.86 -16.31 -15.63
C THR A 99 7.55 -15.85 -17.05
N ALA A 100 8.54 -15.30 -17.79
CA ALA A 100 8.35 -14.85 -19.17
C ALA A 100 8.01 -15.98 -20.16
N PHE A 101 8.32 -17.22 -19.80
CA PHE A 101 8.12 -18.41 -20.65
C PHE A 101 6.98 -19.30 -20.16
N ARG A 102 6.23 -18.87 -19.15
CA ARG A 102 5.01 -19.55 -18.65
C ARG A 102 3.77 -18.80 -19.11
N GLU A 103 2.65 -19.50 -19.22
CA GLU A 103 1.36 -18.83 -19.44
C GLU A 103 1.00 -17.94 -18.24
N PRO A 104 0.25 -16.84 -18.46
CA PRO A 104 -0.21 -16.34 -19.76
C PRO A 104 0.90 -15.62 -20.54
N TRP A 105 2.03 -15.33 -19.91
CA TRP A 105 3.06 -14.49 -20.50
C TRP A 105 3.68 -15.05 -21.77
N LYS A 106 3.84 -16.36 -21.90
CA LYS A 106 4.43 -16.98 -23.09
C LYS A 106 3.66 -16.63 -24.36
N SER A 107 2.33 -16.62 -24.31
CA SER A 107 1.45 -16.41 -25.46
C SER A 107 1.21 -14.94 -25.81
N MET A 108 1.48 -14.02 -24.87
CA MET A 108 1.24 -12.59 -25.09
C MET A 108 2.30 -11.93 -25.99
N HIS A 109 1.96 -10.81 -26.61
CA HIS A 109 2.95 -9.97 -27.31
C HIS A 109 3.81 -9.16 -26.33
N SER A 110 4.93 -8.61 -26.81
CA SER A 110 5.68 -7.63 -26.03
C SER A 110 4.89 -6.32 -25.95
N GLY A 111 4.84 -5.69 -24.77
CA GLY A 111 4.01 -4.51 -24.57
C GLY A 111 3.79 -4.16 -23.11
N TRP A 112 2.86 -3.24 -22.90
CA TRP A 112 2.44 -2.75 -21.59
C TRP A 112 1.06 -3.27 -21.26
N TYR A 113 0.93 -3.78 -20.04
CA TYR A 113 -0.25 -4.46 -19.55
C TYR A 113 -0.68 -3.88 -18.21
N VAL A 114 -1.99 -3.87 -17.97
CA VAL A 114 -2.59 -3.49 -16.70
C VAL A 114 -3.36 -4.67 -16.13
N PHE A 115 -3.11 -4.95 -14.87
CA PHE A 115 -3.77 -5.99 -14.10
C PHE A 115 -4.59 -5.35 -13.01
N ARG A 116 -5.83 -5.79 -12.88
CA ARG A 116 -6.71 -5.47 -11.75
C ARG A 116 -6.90 -6.75 -10.95
N SER A 117 -6.84 -6.68 -9.62
CA SER A 117 -7.09 -7.86 -8.78
C SER A 117 -8.56 -8.28 -8.75
N ARG A 118 -9.50 -7.36 -9.02
CA ARG A 118 -10.93 -7.59 -9.10
C ARG A 118 -11.63 -6.52 -9.95
N ASN A 119 -12.89 -6.77 -10.31
CA ASN A 119 -13.71 -5.86 -11.11
C ASN A 119 -14.44 -4.78 -10.30
N SER A 120 -14.37 -4.85 -8.97
CA SER A 120 -14.97 -3.88 -8.04
C SER A 120 -13.90 -3.11 -7.26
N PHE A 121 -14.27 -1.93 -6.77
CA PHE A 121 -13.40 -1.17 -5.86
C PHE A 121 -13.63 -1.57 -4.40
N PRO A 122 -12.61 -1.48 -3.54
CA PRO A 122 -11.22 -1.11 -3.85
C PRO A 122 -10.47 -2.24 -4.57
N LEU A 123 -9.39 -1.97 -5.31
CA LEU A 123 -8.65 -3.00 -6.04
C LEU A 123 -7.14 -2.75 -6.04
N HIS A 124 -6.35 -3.80 -6.23
CA HIS A 124 -4.95 -3.67 -6.61
C HIS A 124 -4.84 -3.49 -8.12
N LEU A 125 -4.02 -2.52 -8.50
CA LEU A 125 -3.63 -2.26 -9.86
C LEU A 125 -2.14 -2.57 -10.01
N SER A 126 -1.77 -3.25 -11.09
CA SER A 126 -0.37 -3.44 -11.48
C SER A 126 -0.16 -3.06 -12.95
N VAL A 127 0.81 -2.19 -13.20
CA VAL A 127 1.28 -1.85 -14.54
C VAL A 127 2.53 -2.67 -14.82
N VAL A 128 2.46 -3.49 -15.84
CA VAL A 128 3.47 -4.49 -16.16
C VAL A 128 4.02 -4.25 -17.56
N ARG A 129 5.34 -4.19 -17.67
CA ARG A 129 6.04 -4.20 -18.95
C ARG A 129 6.54 -5.59 -19.27
N LYS A 130 6.08 -6.14 -20.38
CA LYS A 130 6.50 -7.46 -20.86
C LYS A 130 7.34 -7.32 -22.13
N THR A 131 8.48 -7.99 -22.14
CA THR A 131 9.40 -8.12 -23.27
C THR A 131 9.50 -9.59 -23.68
N LYS A 132 10.34 -9.91 -24.67
CA LYS A 132 10.57 -11.29 -25.11
C LYS A 132 11.08 -12.21 -23.99
N PHE A 133 11.87 -11.69 -23.05
CA PHE A 133 12.61 -12.50 -22.08
C PHE A 133 12.46 -12.03 -20.62
N SER A 134 11.63 -11.02 -20.38
CA SER A 134 11.44 -10.48 -19.03
C SER A 134 10.08 -9.83 -18.85
N ILE A 135 9.60 -9.90 -17.62
CA ILE A 135 8.39 -9.24 -17.15
C ILE A 135 8.79 -8.35 -15.99
N TRP A 136 8.39 -7.09 -16.06
CA TRP A 136 8.65 -6.07 -15.06
C TRP A 136 7.34 -5.58 -14.49
N LEU A 137 7.14 -5.76 -13.20
CA LEU A 137 6.18 -4.97 -12.45
C LEU A 137 6.79 -3.57 -12.31
N GLU A 138 6.28 -2.63 -13.08
CA GLU A 138 6.83 -1.27 -13.15
C GLU A 138 6.19 -0.37 -12.10
N HIS A 139 4.88 -0.52 -11.89
CA HIS A 139 4.14 0.26 -10.92
C HIS A 139 2.99 -0.54 -10.31
N SER A 140 2.70 -0.30 -9.03
CA SER A 140 1.52 -0.84 -8.35
C SER A 140 0.74 0.23 -7.58
N ALA A 141 -0.55 0.00 -7.39
CA ALA A 141 -1.40 0.85 -6.56
C ALA A 141 -2.56 0.09 -5.95
N VAL A 142 -3.14 0.69 -4.91
CA VAL A 142 -4.49 0.38 -4.44
C VAL A 142 -5.39 1.53 -4.87
N CYS A 143 -6.43 1.22 -5.63
CA CYS A 143 -7.43 2.18 -6.10
C CYS A 143 -8.75 1.94 -5.36
N GLU A 144 -9.30 2.98 -4.76
CA GLU A 144 -10.58 2.95 -4.04
C GLU A 144 -11.75 3.43 -4.89
N SER A 145 -11.47 4.02 -6.05
CA SER A 145 -12.48 4.52 -6.99
C SER A 145 -11.99 4.53 -8.44
N GLU A 146 -12.93 4.65 -9.36
CA GLU A 146 -12.65 4.77 -10.80
C GLU A 146 -11.81 6.03 -11.11
N ALA A 147 -12.04 7.12 -10.38
CA ALA A 147 -11.27 8.35 -10.55
C ALA A 147 -9.78 8.15 -10.18
N GLN A 148 -9.51 7.45 -9.07
CA GLN A 148 -8.13 7.12 -8.67
C GLN A 148 -7.46 6.19 -9.68
N LEU A 149 -8.20 5.18 -10.15
CA LEU A 149 -7.72 4.25 -11.18
C LEU A 149 -7.34 4.99 -12.47
N THR A 150 -8.24 5.84 -12.97
CA THR A 150 -8.02 6.60 -14.20
C THR A 150 -6.82 7.54 -14.04
N GLY A 151 -6.75 8.30 -12.95
CA GLY A 151 -5.63 9.19 -12.68
C GLY A 151 -4.29 8.45 -12.59
N TYR A 152 -4.28 7.24 -12.03
CA TYR A 152 -3.07 6.42 -11.98
C TYR A 152 -2.64 5.92 -13.37
N LEU A 153 -3.58 5.45 -14.18
CA LEU A 153 -3.30 5.01 -15.55
C LEU A 153 -2.79 6.15 -16.41
N ASP A 154 -3.33 7.35 -16.25
CA ASP A 154 -2.86 8.53 -16.97
C ASP A 154 -1.45 8.93 -16.53
N ARG A 155 -1.15 8.89 -15.22
CA ARG A 155 0.22 9.07 -14.71
C ARG A 155 1.19 8.05 -15.32
N ALA A 156 0.78 6.78 -15.43
CA ALA A 156 1.61 5.72 -16.03
C ALA A 156 1.84 5.93 -17.53
N LYS A 157 0.80 6.32 -18.29
CA LYS A 157 0.92 6.64 -19.71
C LYS A 157 1.87 7.81 -19.94
N GLN A 158 1.76 8.86 -19.15
CA GLN A 158 2.64 10.03 -19.25
C GLN A 158 4.09 9.65 -18.91
N THR A 159 4.30 8.90 -17.83
CA THR A 159 5.64 8.51 -17.34
C THR A 159 6.40 7.64 -18.34
N HIS A 160 5.71 6.75 -19.06
CA HIS A 160 6.32 5.83 -20.01
C HIS A 160 6.06 6.18 -21.48
N HIS A 161 5.48 7.35 -21.75
CA HIS A 161 5.11 7.82 -23.10
C HIS A 161 4.24 6.80 -23.87
N LEU A 162 3.22 6.25 -23.20
CA LEU A 162 2.36 5.21 -23.75
C LEU A 162 1.13 5.82 -24.42
N ILE A 163 0.81 5.33 -25.63
CA ILE A 163 -0.43 5.65 -26.32
C ILE A 163 -1.59 4.81 -25.76
N SER A 164 -1.31 3.54 -25.45
CA SER A 164 -2.28 2.60 -24.88
C SER A 164 -1.61 1.66 -23.89
N ILE A 165 -2.40 1.15 -22.95
CA ILE A 165 -2.03 0.07 -22.05
C ILE A 165 -3.10 -1.01 -22.19
N VAL A 166 -2.68 -2.25 -22.43
CA VAL A 166 -3.64 -3.34 -22.67
C VAL A 166 -4.19 -3.81 -21.33
N PRO A 167 -5.52 -3.74 -21.09
CA PRO A 167 -6.10 -4.35 -19.91
C PRO A 167 -5.96 -5.86 -20.03
N MET A 168 -5.44 -6.50 -18.99
CA MET A 168 -5.56 -7.94 -18.85
C MET A 168 -6.77 -8.21 -17.97
N GLU A 169 -7.76 -8.89 -18.56
CA GLU A 169 -8.86 -9.45 -17.78
C GLU A 169 -8.31 -10.57 -16.89
N ILE A 170 -8.83 -10.68 -15.68
CA ILE A 170 -8.47 -11.74 -14.75
C ILE A 170 -8.85 -13.06 -15.41
N GLN A 171 -7.89 -13.72 -16.04
CA GLN A 171 -7.95 -15.18 -16.16
C GLN A 171 -7.74 -15.69 -14.74
N GLU A 172 -8.74 -16.33 -14.14
CA GLU A 172 -8.66 -16.95 -12.83
C GLU A 172 -7.36 -17.78 -12.74
N GLY A 173 -6.35 -17.20 -12.10
CA GLY A 173 -4.97 -17.61 -12.35
C GLY A 173 -4.03 -16.84 -11.44
N ILE A 174 -3.89 -17.35 -10.23
CA ILE A 174 -3.00 -16.91 -9.16
C ILE A 174 -1.64 -16.49 -9.74
N LEU A 175 -1.32 -15.20 -9.68
CA LEU A 175 0.06 -14.73 -9.80
C LEU A 175 0.75 -15.15 -8.48
N TYR A 176 1.32 -16.36 -8.47
CA TYR A 176 2.07 -16.87 -7.34
C TYR A 176 3.16 -15.86 -6.93
N GLU A 177 3.20 -15.56 -5.63
CA GLU A 177 4.19 -14.70 -4.94
C GLU A 177 5.65 -15.14 -5.16
#